data_AF-A0A963E7F6-F1
#
_entry.id   AF-A0A963E7F6-F1
#
_cell.length_a   1.000
_cell.length_b   1.000
_cell.length_c   1.000
_cell.angle_alpha   90.00
_cell.angle_beta   90.00
_cell.angle_gamma   90.00
#
_symmetry.space_group_name_H-M   'P 1'
#
loop_
_entity.id
_entity.type
_entity.pdbx_description
1 polymer ?
#
loop_
_entity_poly.entity_id
_entity_poly.type
_entity_poly.pdbx_seq_one_letter_code
_entity_poly.pdbx_strand_id
1 'polypeptide(L)'
;MIISMPAFQNGHPIPEQYAYGKIDAAQHVAHGHNKNPAMVWKDLPDGTKSLVLLCVDDKVPSIFTDANKEGVAISKDLPRMDFYHWVLIDINPALGQIKEAEDSNGVIEAGKAPGKKPYGVTGVNSYSENNGGYDGPCPPWNDELMHEYHFRLYALDIASLNLSGHFTGPDVLAAMKNHVLAKAEWTGTYTLNPKLRK
;
A
#
# COMPACT_ATOMS: atom_id res chain seq x y z
N MET A 1 2.16 -10.48 18.01
CA MET A 1 1.70 -9.34 17.19
C MET A 1 0.56 -9.79 16.33
N ILE A 2 -0.57 -9.09 16.43
CA ILE A 2 -1.78 -9.32 15.65
C ILE A 2 -2.11 -8.02 14.92
N ILE A 3 -2.45 -8.12 13.64
CA ILE A 3 -3.01 -7.00 12.87
C ILE A 3 -4.37 -7.39 12.30
N SER A 4 -5.22 -6.39 12.11
CA SER A 4 -6.52 -6.54 11.46
C SER A 4 -6.88 -5.30 10.68
N MET A 5 -7.56 -5.49 9.55
CA MET A 5 -8.14 -4.43 8.74
C MET A 5 -9.66 -4.63 8.72
N PRO A 6 -10.44 -3.91 9.55
CA PRO A 6 -11.88 -4.18 9.74
C PRO A 6 -12.71 -4.08 8.46
N ALA A 7 -12.20 -3.40 7.45
CA ALA A 7 -12.87 -3.14 6.20
C ALA A 7 -13.02 -4.36 5.28
N PHE A 8 -12.13 -5.36 5.39
CA PHE A 8 -12.16 -6.56 4.56
C PHE A 8 -11.39 -7.72 5.20
N GLN A 9 -11.80 -8.95 4.88
CA GLN A 9 -11.14 -10.15 5.38
C GLN A 9 -9.77 -10.36 4.71
N ASN A 10 -8.84 -11.00 5.41
CA ASN A 10 -7.55 -11.34 4.84
C ASN A 10 -7.74 -12.24 3.59
N GLY A 11 -7.03 -11.93 2.50
CA GLY A 11 -7.13 -12.59 1.20
C GLY A 11 -8.35 -12.21 0.35
N HIS A 12 -9.24 -11.33 0.84
CA HIS A 12 -10.46 -10.95 0.13
C HIS A 12 -10.31 -9.62 -0.65
N PRO A 13 -11.25 -9.31 -1.57
CA PRO A 13 -11.21 -8.09 -2.33
C PRO A 13 -11.20 -6.83 -1.45
N ILE A 14 -10.33 -5.87 -1.81
CA ILE A 14 -10.29 -4.54 -1.22
C ILE A 14 -11.53 -3.76 -1.69
N PRO A 15 -12.34 -3.19 -0.78
CA PRO A 15 -13.48 -2.37 -1.16
C PRO A 15 -13.06 -1.16 -1.99
N GLU A 16 -13.86 -0.81 -3.00
CA GLU A 16 -13.56 0.24 -3.97
C GLU A 16 -13.26 1.61 -3.34
N GLN A 17 -13.82 1.90 -2.16
CA GLN A 17 -13.55 3.16 -1.46
C GLN A 17 -12.08 3.32 -1.02
N TYR A 18 -11.32 2.23 -0.96
CA TYR A 18 -9.90 2.26 -0.68
C TYR A 18 -9.04 2.19 -1.93
N ALA A 19 -9.62 2.07 -3.12
CA ALA A 19 -8.88 2.01 -4.38
C ALA A 19 -8.64 3.41 -4.94
N TYR A 20 -7.49 3.57 -5.61
CA TYR A 20 -7.18 4.78 -6.39
C TYR A 20 -7.98 4.79 -7.69
N GLY A 21 -8.13 3.63 -8.31
CA GLY A 21 -8.92 3.43 -9.53
C GLY A 21 -10.11 2.51 -9.31
N LYS A 22 -11.21 2.80 -10.00
CA LYS A 22 -12.41 1.95 -10.07
C LYS A 22 -12.80 1.71 -11.52
N ILE A 23 -13.58 0.66 -11.75
CA ILE A 23 -14.11 0.38 -13.08
C ILE A 23 -15.06 1.50 -13.48
N ASP A 24 -14.87 2.02 -14.68
CA ASP A 24 -15.79 2.95 -15.35
C ASP A 24 -16.25 2.36 -16.68
N ALA A 25 -17.54 2.47 -16.99
CA ALA A 25 -18.11 1.86 -18.18
C ALA A 25 -17.70 2.56 -19.49
N ALA A 26 -17.36 3.85 -19.44
CA ALA A 26 -17.02 4.66 -20.61
C ALA A 26 -15.51 4.77 -20.82
N GLN A 27 -14.73 4.86 -19.73
CA GLN A 27 -13.30 5.13 -19.77
C GLN A 27 -12.45 3.94 -19.28
N HIS A 28 -13.07 2.80 -18.97
CA HIS A 28 -12.51 1.64 -18.24
C HIS A 28 -12.12 1.92 -16.79
N VAL A 29 -11.54 3.10 -16.52
CA VAL A 29 -11.06 3.51 -15.20
C VAL A 29 -11.50 4.93 -14.87
N ALA A 30 -12.04 5.12 -13.67
CA ALA A 30 -12.23 6.42 -13.04
C ALA A 30 -11.54 6.45 -11.67
N HIS A 31 -11.37 7.63 -11.09
CA HIS A 31 -10.87 7.75 -9.72
C HIS A 31 -11.82 7.10 -8.71
N GLY A 32 -11.27 6.27 -7.84
CA GLY A 32 -11.93 5.79 -6.62
C GLY A 32 -11.88 6.85 -5.52
N HIS A 33 -12.42 6.51 -4.34
CA HIS A 33 -12.36 7.43 -3.19
C HIS A 33 -10.97 7.47 -2.55
N ASN A 34 -10.13 6.47 -2.84
CA ASN A 34 -8.73 6.43 -2.46
C ASN A 34 -8.48 6.69 -0.97
N LYS A 35 -9.34 6.18 -0.10
CA LYS A 35 -9.14 6.25 1.34
C LYS A 35 -8.09 5.23 1.76
N ASN A 36 -7.24 5.52 2.74
CA ASN A 36 -6.52 4.42 3.39
C ASN A 36 -7.52 3.60 4.23
N PRO A 37 -7.47 2.26 4.19
CA PRO A 37 -8.22 1.43 5.13
C PRO A 37 -7.69 1.60 6.55
N ALA A 38 -8.56 1.42 7.54
CA ALA A 38 -8.12 1.35 8.93
C ALA A 38 -7.24 0.12 9.13
N MET A 39 -6.13 0.29 9.84
CA MET A 39 -5.25 -0.80 10.24
C MET A 39 -5.03 -0.76 11.74
N VAL A 40 -5.38 -1.85 12.42
CA VAL A 40 -5.35 -1.98 13.87
C VAL A 40 -4.32 -3.03 14.26
N TRP A 41 -3.59 -2.80 15.35
CA TRP A 41 -2.61 -3.76 15.87
C TRP A 41 -2.73 -3.96 17.38
N LYS A 42 -2.39 -5.17 17.82
CA LYS A 42 -2.37 -5.60 19.23
C LYS A 42 -1.21 -6.58 19.47
N ASP A 43 -0.94 -6.82 20.75
CA ASP A 43 0.02 -7.83 21.23
C ASP A 43 1.41 -7.68 20.57
N LEU A 44 1.89 -6.43 20.52
CA LEU A 44 3.24 -6.13 20.03
C LEU A 44 4.29 -6.81 20.92
N PRO A 45 5.42 -7.29 20.36
CA PRO A 45 6.47 -7.88 21.16
C PRO A 45 7.03 -6.90 22.19
N ASP A 46 7.47 -7.43 23.33
CA ASP A 46 8.24 -6.65 24.30
C ASP A 46 9.45 -6.00 23.63
N GLY A 47 9.75 -4.76 24.03
CA GLY A 47 10.85 -3.98 23.45
C GLY A 47 10.51 -3.25 22.15
N THR A 48 9.28 -3.35 21.62
CA THR A 48 8.84 -2.55 20.47
C THR A 48 8.89 -1.05 20.80
N LYS A 49 9.68 -0.29 20.03
CA LYS A 49 9.84 1.16 20.19
C LYS A 49 9.22 1.96 19.05
N SER A 50 9.13 1.40 17.85
CA SER A 50 8.44 2.00 16.71
C SER A 50 7.84 0.93 15.81
N LEU A 51 6.91 1.33 14.94
CA LEU A 51 6.39 0.47 13.89
C LEU A 51 6.68 1.05 12.50
N VAL A 52 6.74 0.15 11.52
CA VAL A 52 6.79 0.45 10.09
C VAL A 52 5.60 -0.21 9.42
N LEU A 53 4.90 0.54 8.57
CA LEU A 53 3.82 0.09 7.71
C LEU A 53 4.23 0.26 6.24
N LEU A 54 4.23 -0.86 5.52
CA LEU A 54 4.39 -0.91 4.06
C LEU A 54 3.15 -1.54 3.43
N CYS A 55 2.63 -0.98 2.35
CA CYS A 55 1.71 -1.67 1.45
C CYS A 55 2.42 -1.88 0.11
N VAL A 56 2.55 -3.13 -0.32
CA VAL A 56 3.29 -3.50 -1.54
C VAL A 56 2.43 -4.39 -2.42
N ASP A 57 2.36 -4.07 -3.70
CA ASP A 57 1.82 -4.92 -4.76
C ASP A 57 2.99 -5.55 -5.52
N ASP A 58 3.12 -6.87 -5.46
CA ASP A 58 4.19 -7.64 -6.12
C ASP A 58 3.74 -8.25 -7.47
N LYS A 59 2.52 -7.92 -7.91
CA LYS A 59 1.91 -8.42 -9.15
C LYS A 59 1.96 -7.39 -10.28
N VAL A 60 2.56 -6.22 -10.05
CA VAL A 60 2.66 -5.16 -11.06
C VAL A 60 3.54 -5.62 -12.23
N PRO A 61 3.08 -5.52 -13.50
CA PRO A 61 3.89 -5.90 -14.64
C PRO A 61 5.13 -5.02 -14.74
N SER A 62 6.32 -5.61 -14.93
CA SER A 62 7.57 -4.84 -15.05
C SER A 62 7.70 -4.07 -16.36
N ILE A 63 6.85 -4.39 -17.34
CA ILE A 63 6.77 -3.75 -18.64
C ILE A 63 5.35 -3.21 -18.83
N PHE A 64 5.22 -1.89 -18.86
CA PHE A 64 3.93 -1.20 -18.96
C PHE A 64 3.50 -0.87 -20.39
N THR A 65 4.25 -1.32 -21.40
CA THR A 65 4.02 -0.91 -22.80
C THR A 65 2.60 -1.17 -23.25
N ASP A 66 1.97 -2.25 -22.77
CA ASP A 66 0.62 -2.66 -23.16
C ASP A 66 -0.43 -2.46 -22.07
N ALA A 67 -0.09 -1.75 -20.99
CA ALA A 67 -1.05 -1.41 -19.95
C ALA A 67 -2.17 -0.53 -20.52
N ASN A 68 -3.40 -0.87 -20.15
CA ASN A 68 -4.60 -0.08 -20.45
C ASN A 68 -4.86 0.12 -21.96
N LYS A 69 -4.59 -0.91 -22.78
CA LYS A 69 -4.81 -0.89 -24.24
C LYS A 69 -5.93 -1.82 -24.67
N GLU A 70 -6.74 -1.31 -25.59
CA GLU A 70 -7.82 -2.06 -26.21
C GLU A 70 -7.33 -3.25 -27.04
N GLY A 71 -8.02 -4.37 -26.89
CA GLY A 71 -7.70 -5.61 -27.61
C GLY A 71 -6.39 -6.30 -27.20
N VAL A 72 -5.67 -5.78 -26.20
CA VAL A 72 -4.39 -6.35 -25.73
C VAL A 72 -4.56 -6.80 -24.28
N ALA A 73 -4.08 -8.00 -23.95
CA ALA A 73 -4.00 -8.50 -22.58
C ALA A 73 -2.55 -8.43 -22.08
N ILE A 74 -2.35 -8.02 -20.82
CA ILE A 74 -1.07 -8.20 -20.14
C ILE A 74 -1.05 -9.63 -19.63
N SER A 75 -0.19 -10.46 -20.23
CA SER A 75 -0.06 -11.86 -19.86
C SER A 75 0.34 -12.02 -18.39
N LYS A 76 -0.33 -12.94 -17.70
CA LYS A 76 0.03 -13.34 -16.33
C LYS A 76 1.49 -13.82 -16.18
N ASP A 77 2.10 -14.30 -17.26
CA ASP A 77 3.47 -14.84 -17.27
C ASP A 77 4.55 -13.75 -17.45
N LEU A 78 4.16 -12.48 -17.67
CA LEU A 78 5.11 -11.38 -17.70
C LEU A 78 5.82 -11.22 -16.35
N PRO A 79 7.12 -10.86 -16.35
CA PRO A 79 7.84 -10.57 -15.12
C PRO A 79 7.13 -9.47 -14.33
N ARG A 80 7.08 -9.65 -13.01
CA ARG A 80 6.42 -8.72 -12.09
C ARG A 80 7.45 -7.93 -11.27
N MET A 81 7.03 -6.83 -10.67
CA MET A 81 7.85 -5.96 -9.84
C MET A 81 7.07 -5.46 -8.63
N ASP A 82 7.80 -5.05 -7.59
CA ASP A 82 7.21 -4.41 -6.42
C ASP A 82 6.75 -2.98 -6.75
N PHE A 83 5.55 -2.65 -6.30
CA PHE A 83 5.01 -1.30 -6.32
C PHE A 83 4.51 -0.93 -4.93
N TYR A 84 5.05 0.14 -4.36
CA TYR A 84 4.73 0.56 -2.99
C TYR A 84 3.52 1.50 -3.03
N HIS A 85 2.44 1.09 -2.38
CA HIS A 85 1.20 1.84 -2.23
C HIS A 85 1.15 2.67 -0.95
N TRP A 86 1.94 2.29 0.06
CA TRP A 86 2.03 3.01 1.33
C TRP A 86 3.40 2.80 1.96
N VAL A 87 4.05 3.89 2.37
CA VAL A 87 5.33 3.87 3.10
C VAL A 87 5.22 4.79 4.31
N LEU A 88 5.17 4.20 5.51
CA LEU A 88 5.03 4.93 6.76
C LEU A 88 5.95 4.32 7.83
N ILE A 89 6.80 5.14 8.43
CA ILE A 89 7.79 4.72 9.43
C ILE A 89 7.61 5.50 10.73
N ASP A 90 8.38 5.12 11.75
CA ASP A 90 8.46 5.80 13.04
C ASP A 90 7.08 6.01 13.68
N ILE A 91 6.18 5.03 13.47
CA ILE A 91 4.83 5.04 14.00
C ILE A 91 4.93 4.75 15.50
N ASN A 92 4.27 5.57 16.32
CA ASN A 92 4.20 5.34 17.76
C ASN A 92 3.37 4.06 18.04
N PRO A 93 3.96 3.02 18.66
CA PRO A 93 3.26 1.76 18.95
C PRO A 93 1.96 1.96 19.76
N ALA A 94 1.93 2.99 20.61
CA ALA A 94 0.81 3.29 21.51
C ALA A 94 -0.45 3.79 20.78
N LEU A 95 -0.38 4.15 19.50
CA LEU A 95 -1.57 4.56 18.73
C LEU A 95 -2.58 3.43 18.57
N GLY A 96 -2.11 2.18 18.50
CA GLY A 96 -2.94 0.98 18.32
C GLY A 96 -3.62 0.86 16.95
N GLN A 97 -3.64 1.94 16.16
CA GLN A 97 -4.21 1.96 14.82
C GLN A 97 -3.74 3.16 14.00
N ILE A 98 -3.85 3.04 12.68
CA ILE A 98 -4.08 4.16 11.77
C ILE A 98 -5.56 4.09 11.37
N LYS A 99 -6.29 5.19 11.52
CA LYS A 99 -7.73 5.23 11.23
C LYS A 99 -7.99 5.25 9.73
N GLU A 100 -9.19 4.83 9.35
CA GLU A 100 -9.66 5.02 7.98
C GLU A 100 -9.59 6.51 7.62
N ALA A 101 -9.13 6.79 6.40
CA ALA A 101 -9.03 8.12 5.84
C ALA A 101 -8.11 9.12 6.57
N GLU A 102 -7.26 8.64 7.49
CA GLU A 102 -6.33 9.48 8.26
C GLU A 102 -5.06 9.87 7.49
N ASP A 103 -4.58 8.99 6.60
CA ASP A 103 -3.40 9.23 5.75
C ASP A 103 -3.76 9.58 4.30
N SER A 104 -4.89 9.06 3.81
CA SER A 104 -5.46 9.45 2.52
C SER A 104 -6.97 9.49 2.60
N ASN A 105 -7.59 10.59 2.17
CA ASN A 105 -9.04 10.76 2.09
C ASN A 105 -9.49 11.28 0.71
N GLY A 106 -8.82 10.82 -0.34
CA GLY A 106 -9.07 11.28 -1.70
C GLY A 106 -7.86 11.13 -2.62
N VAL A 107 -8.10 11.24 -3.92
CA VAL A 107 -7.03 11.40 -4.91
C VAL A 107 -6.57 12.86 -4.90
N ILE A 108 -5.26 13.08 -4.90
CA ILE A 108 -4.64 14.39 -5.10
C ILE A 108 -3.77 14.29 -6.34
N GLU A 109 -4.12 15.01 -7.41
CA GLU A 109 -3.42 14.91 -8.71
C GLU A 109 -1.93 15.28 -8.61
N ALA A 110 -1.60 16.29 -7.82
CA ALA A 110 -0.21 16.70 -7.56
C ALA A 110 0.56 15.73 -6.64
N GLY A 111 -0.10 14.67 -6.15
CA GLY A 111 0.41 13.80 -5.10
C GLY A 111 0.29 14.40 -3.70
N LYS A 112 0.49 13.55 -2.68
CA LYS A 112 0.45 13.96 -1.27
C LYS A 112 1.87 14.22 -0.79
N ALA A 113 2.07 15.22 0.06
CA ALA A 113 3.41 15.54 0.56
C ALA A 113 3.95 14.43 1.50
N PRO A 114 5.16 13.89 1.29
CA PRO A 114 5.85 13.04 2.25
C PRO A 114 6.31 13.87 3.47
N GLY A 115 6.86 13.19 4.49
CA GLY A 115 7.40 13.80 5.70
C GLY A 115 6.57 13.56 6.96
N LYS A 116 6.81 14.38 7.99
CA LYS A 116 6.25 14.18 9.33
C LYS A 116 4.71 14.32 9.33
N LYS A 117 4.03 13.35 9.95
CA LYS A 117 2.60 13.34 10.23
C LYS A 117 2.36 13.17 11.74
N PRO A 118 1.12 13.39 12.24
CA PRO A 118 0.79 13.10 13.65
C PRO A 118 1.02 11.65 14.07
N TYR A 119 0.97 10.71 13.13
CA TYR A 119 1.04 9.26 13.36
C TYR A 119 2.37 8.61 12.91
N GLY A 120 3.32 9.34 12.35
CA GLY A 120 4.57 8.78 11.86
C GLY A 120 5.33 9.70 10.91
N VAL A 121 6.21 9.14 10.09
CA VAL A 121 6.88 9.83 8.99
C VAL A 121 6.57 9.09 7.70
N THR A 122 5.95 9.80 6.77
CA THR A 122 5.53 9.26 5.48
C THR A 122 6.68 9.34 4.49
N GLY A 123 7.02 8.21 3.86
CA GLY A 123 7.96 8.14 2.74
C GLY A 123 7.27 8.36 1.40
N VAL A 124 8.02 8.17 0.32
CA VAL A 124 7.52 8.23 -1.07
C VAL A 124 7.04 6.85 -1.52
N ASN A 125 5.84 6.80 -2.10
CA ASN A 125 5.22 5.64 -2.71
C ASN A 125 5.52 5.61 -4.23
N SER A 126 5.16 4.54 -4.93
CA SER A 126 5.59 4.31 -6.32
C SER A 126 4.76 5.06 -7.38
N TYR A 127 3.77 5.88 -7.01
CA TYR A 127 2.93 6.61 -7.98
C TYR A 127 3.67 7.77 -8.67
N SER A 128 4.58 8.45 -7.97
CA SER A 128 5.43 9.49 -8.55
C SER A 128 6.64 9.76 -7.67
N GLU A 129 7.62 10.50 -8.17
CA GLU A 129 8.87 10.81 -7.47
C GLU A 129 8.68 11.54 -6.13
N ASN A 130 7.52 12.18 -5.89
CA ASN A 130 7.28 12.94 -4.67
C ASN A 130 5.92 12.63 -4.02
N ASN A 131 5.30 11.51 -4.38
CA ASN A 131 4.00 11.15 -3.84
C ASN A 131 4.13 10.37 -2.53
N GLY A 132 3.71 10.96 -1.43
CA GLY A 132 3.66 10.34 -0.12
C GLY A 132 2.33 9.68 0.20
N GLY A 133 2.34 8.91 1.28
CA GLY A 133 1.16 8.38 1.94
C GLY A 133 0.59 7.19 1.18
N TYR A 134 -0.66 6.87 1.49
CA TYR A 134 -1.41 5.82 0.84
C TYR A 134 -1.99 6.31 -0.49
N ASP A 135 -1.71 5.60 -1.58
CA ASP A 135 -2.55 5.59 -2.78
C ASP A 135 -2.89 4.14 -3.09
N GLY A 136 -4.18 3.84 -3.18
CA GLY A 136 -4.69 2.47 -3.20
C GLY A 136 -4.64 1.79 -4.56
N PRO A 137 -5.19 0.58 -4.70
CA PRO A 137 -5.18 -0.18 -5.95
C PRO A 137 -5.60 0.60 -7.21
N CYS A 138 -4.84 0.45 -8.30
CA CYS A 138 -5.23 0.85 -9.65
C CYS A 138 -4.52 -0.01 -10.72
N PRO A 139 -4.68 -1.35 -10.67
CA PRO A 139 -4.02 -2.25 -11.61
C PRO A 139 -4.52 -2.00 -13.04
N PRO A 140 -3.73 -2.32 -14.08
CA PRO A 140 -4.19 -2.18 -15.46
C PRO A 140 -5.49 -2.95 -15.70
N TRP A 141 -6.46 -2.33 -16.39
CA TRP A 141 -7.77 -2.96 -16.61
C TRP A 141 -7.73 -4.16 -17.57
N ASN A 142 -6.60 -4.35 -18.24
CA ASN A 142 -6.32 -5.47 -19.13
C ASN A 142 -5.29 -6.47 -18.59
N ASP A 143 -4.94 -6.41 -17.29
CA ASP A 143 -4.09 -7.43 -16.67
C ASP A 143 -4.86 -8.73 -16.42
N GLU A 144 -4.25 -9.85 -16.79
CA GLU A 144 -4.80 -11.19 -16.57
C GLU A 144 -4.63 -11.68 -15.12
N LEU A 145 -3.86 -10.96 -14.30
CA LEU A 145 -3.72 -11.24 -12.86
C LEU A 145 -4.68 -10.42 -11.99
N MET A 146 -5.19 -11.09 -10.97
CA MET A 146 -5.69 -10.43 -9.76
C MET A 146 -4.46 -9.93 -8.99
N HIS A 147 -4.38 -8.63 -8.72
CA HIS A 147 -3.28 -8.07 -7.94
C HIS A 147 -3.48 -8.34 -6.46
N GLU A 148 -2.36 -8.47 -5.74
CA GLU A 148 -2.31 -8.74 -4.30
C GLU A 148 -1.59 -7.58 -3.61
N TYR A 149 -2.23 -6.99 -2.61
CA TYR A 149 -1.72 -5.83 -1.87
C TYR A 149 -1.38 -6.28 -0.46
N HIS A 150 -0.08 -6.38 -0.17
CA HIS A 150 0.45 -6.86 1.09
C HIS A 150 0.65 -5.71 2.07
N PHE A 151 -0.28 -5.53 3.00
CA PHE A 151 -0.14 -4.61 4.13
C PHE A 151 0.71 -5.26 5.21
N ARG A 152 1.96 -4.82 5.34
CA ARG A 152 2.97 -5.38 6.23
C ARG A 152 3.23 -4.41 7.37
N LEU A 153 3.05 -4.88 8.60
CA LEU A 153 3.45 -4.16 9.82
C LEU A 153 4.70 -4.82 10.41
N TYR A 154 5.71 -4.01 10.70
CA TYR A 154 6.93 -4.43 11.36
C TYR A 154 7.04 -3.74 12.72
N ALA A 155 7.37 -4.50 13.75
CA ALA A 155 7.70 -3.99 15.07
C ALA A 155 9.22 -3.90 15.22
N LEU A 156 9.74 -2.72 15.58
CA LEU A 156 11.18 -2.47 15.66
C LEU A 156 11.67 -2.21 17.09
N ASP A 157 12.92 -2.59 17.38
CA ASP A 157 13.60 -2.36 18.67
C ASP A 157 14.26 -0.98 18.80
N ILE A 158 14.14 -0.14 17.77
CA ILE A 158 14.59 1.25 17.70
C ILE A 158 13.40 2.21 17.60
N ALA A 159 13.58 3.41 18.17
CA ALA A 159 12.53 4.43 18.19
C ALA A 159 12.37 5.17 16.85
N SER A 160 13.40 5.18 16.01
CA SER A 160 13.37 5.81 14.68
C SER A 160 14.38 5.18 13.74
N LEU A 161 14.03 5.10 12.46
CA LEU A 161 14.94 4.72 11.38
C LEU A 161 15.88 5.85 10.95
N ASN A 162 15.69 7.06 11.47
CA ASN A 162 16.45 8.28 11.10
C ASN A 162 16.44 8.58 9.59
N LEU A 163 15.38 8.16 8.88
CA LEU A 163 15.14 8.54 7.49
C LEU A 163 14.35 9.87 7.46
N SER A 164 14.74 10.77 6.56
CA SER A 164 14.07 12.07 6.39
C SER A 164 14.17 12.52 4.93
N GLY A 165 13.32 13.47 4.55
CA GLY A 165 13.24 13.92 3.15
C GLY A 165 12.65 12.83 2.25
N HIS A 166 13.36 12.53 1.16
CA HIS A 166 12.95 11.54 0.17
C HIS A 166 13.52 10.15 0.51
N PHE A 167 12.64 9.21 0.87
CA PHE A 167 12.98 7.81 1.08
C PHE A 167 11.85 6.90 0.61
N THR A 168 12.20 5.70 0.16
CA THR A 168 11.30 4.73 -0.49
C THR A 168 11.17 3.45 0.34
N GLY A 169 10.24 2.57 -0.05
CA GLY A 169 10.10 1.24 0.59
C GLY A 169 11.40 0.43 0.69
N PRO A 170 12.22 0.32 -0.39
CA PRO A 170 13.54 -0.29 -0.33
C PRO A 170 14.50 0.35 0.69
N ASP A 171 14.51 1.69 0.80
CA ASP A 171 15.33 2.39 1.80
C ASP A 171 14.89 2.03 3.23
N VAL A 172 13.58 1.93 3.46
CA VAL A 172 13.01 1.50 4.75
C VAL A 172 13.41 0.07 5.07
N LEU A 173 13.30 -0.86 4.11
CA LEU A 173 13.71 -2.25 4.28
C LEU A 173 15.20 -2.37 4.64
N ALA A 174 16.05 -1.58 4.00
CA ALA A 174 17.47 -1.53 4.32
C ALA A 174 17.74 -0.95 5.72
N ALA A 175 17.07 0.15 6.07
CA ALA A 175 17.27 0.84 7.34
C ALA A 175 16.78 0.02 8.55
N MET A 176 15.70 -0.75 8.40
CA MET A 176 15.18 -1.58 9.50
C MET A 176 15.87 -2.93 9.64
N LYS A 177 16.82 -3.24 8.76
CA LYS A 177 17.56 -4.51 8.79
C LYS A 177 18.19 -4.70 10.17
N ASN A 178 18.03 -5.90 10.73
CA ASN A 178 18.47 -6.31 12.08
C ASN A 178 17.72 -5.65 13.25
N HIS A 179 16.73 -4.80 13.00
CA HIS A 179 15.91 -4.16 14.05
C HIS A 179 14.50 -4.73 14.18
N VAL A 180 14.12 -5.66 13.30
CA VAL A 180 12.77 -6.26 13.27
C VAL A 180 12.61 -7.28 14.39
N LEU A 181 11.71 -7.00 15.34
CA LEU A 181 11.28 -7.92 16.40
C LEU A 181 10.17 -8.86 15.92
N ALA A 182 9.25 -8.35 15.11
CA ALA A 182 8.17 -9.15 14.50
C ALA A 182 7.66 -8.51 13.21
N LYS A 183 7.06 -9.33 12.36
CA LYS A 183 6.32 -8.95 11.15
C LYS A 183 4.93 -9.59 11.19
N ALA A 184 3.91 -8.84 10.78
CA ALA A 184 2.59 -9.35 10.47
C ALA A 184 2.15 -8.82 9.10
N GLU A 185 1.29 -9.57 8.42
CA GLU A 185 0.84 -9.23 7.07
C GLU A 185 -0.66 -9.49 6.92
N TRP A 186 -1.33 -8.58 6.20
CA TRP A 186 -2.72 -8.68 5.78
C TRP A 186 -2.79 -8.39 4.29
N THR A 187 -3.39 -9.28 3.52
CA THR A 187 -3.42 -9.18 2.06
C THR A 187 -4.84 -8.86 1.60
N GLY A 188 -4.98 -7.89 0.72
CA GLY A 188 -6.21 -7.65 -0.03
C GLY A 188 -6.00 -7.90 -1.51
N THR A 189 -7.06 -8.24 -2.24
CA THR A 189 -7.00 -8.43 -3.69
C THR A 189 -7.73 -7.31 -4.43
N TYR A 190 -7.28 -6.96 -5.63
CA TYR A 190 -8.02 -6.02 -6.47
C TYR A 190 -7.73 -6.24 -7.96
N THR A 191 -8.73 -5.91 -8.78
CA THR A 191 -8.60 -5.94 -10.24
C THR A 191 -9.54 -4.92 -10.87
N LEU A 192 -9.08 -4.29 -11.95
CA LEU A 192 -9.91 -3.50 -12.86
C LEU A 192 -10.30 -4.29 -14.12
N ASN A 193 -9.83 -5.54 -14.26
CA ASN A 193 -10.25 -6.43 -15.34
C ASN A 193 -11.62 -7.04 -15.01
N PRO A 194 -12.69 -6.69 -15.76
CA PRO A 194 -14.04 -7.19 -15.48
C PRO A 194 -14.15 -8.71 -15.55
N LYS A 195 -13.26 -9.38 -16.32
CA LYS A 195 -13.26 -10.85 -16.47
C LYS A 195 -12.83 -11.57 -15.20
N LEU A 196 -12.16 -10.88 -14.28
CA LEU A 196 -11.63 -11.45 -13.04
C LEU A 196 -12.51 -11.19 -11.82
N ARG A 197 -13.51 -10.30 -11.92
CA ARG A 197 -14.51 -10.06 -10.87
C ARG A 197 -15.60 -11.14 -10.98
N LYS A 198 -15.53 -12.16 -10.13
CA LYS A 198 -16.57 -13.20 -9.99
C LYS A 198 -17.62 -12.81 -8.96
#